data_AF-A0A8J6JT78-F1
#
_entry.id   AF-A0A8J6JT78-F1
#
_cell.length_a   1.000
_cell.length_b   1.000
_cell.length_c   1.000
_cell.angle_alpha   90.00
_cell.angle_beta   90.00
_cell.angle_gamma   90.00
#
_symmetry.space_group_name_H-M   'P 1'
#
loop_
_entity.id
_entity.type
_entity.pdbx_description
1 polymer ?
#
loop_
_entity_poly.entity_id
_entity_poly.type
_entity_poly.pdbx_seq_one_letter_code
_entity_poly.pdbx_strand_id
1 'polypeptide(L)'
;MSMMKIFDISGSAVSSQSQRLNVVASNLANVDTVAGPDGKAYKAREVTFQTVLMNTPDGAPGAGVKVSGVTENQAPGRKVHDPANPSADSDGYV
;
A
#
# COMPACT_ATOMS: atom_id res chain seq x y z
N MET A 1 34.05 -1.88 4.36
CA MET A 1 33.09 -1.61 5.45
C MET A 1 32.05 -0.52 5.12
N SER A 2 32.38 0.57 4.39
CA SER A 2 31.39 1.63 4.05
C SER A 2 30.47 1.29 2.86
N MET A 3 31.02 0.75 1.76
CA MET A 3 30.23 0.41 0.56
C MET A 3 29.12 -0.61 0.81
N MET A 4 29.37 -1.67 1.61
CA MET A 4 28.32 -2.66 1.93
C MET A 4 27.15 -2.03 2.68
N LYS A 5 27.39 -1.05 3.57
CA LYS A 5 26.32 -0.32 4.28
C LYS A 5 25.43 0.46 3.32
N ILE A 6 26.01 1.09 2.30
CA ILE A 6 25.25 1.81 1.27
C ILE A 6 24.36 0.82 0.50
N PHE A 7 24.88 -0.35 0.15
CA PHE A 7 24.09 -1.40 -0.51
C PHE A 7 22.97 -1.93 0.38
N ASP A 8 23.20 -2.14 1.67
CA ASP A 8 22.17 -2.62 2.60
C ASP A 8 21.04 -1.60 2.77
N ILE A 9 21.38 -0.31 2.94
CA ILE A 9 20.39 0.78 3.04
C ILE A 9 19.61 0.88 1.73
N SER A 10 20.30 0.92 0.60
CA SER A 10 19.66 1.03 -0.72
C SER A 10 18.80 -0.19 -1.03
N GLY A 11 19.26 -1.39 -0.67
CA GLY A 11 18.51 -2.64 -0.81
C GLY A 11 17.24 -2.64 0.03
N SER A 12 17.31 -2.16 1.28
CA SER A 12 16.13 -2.00 2.13
C SER A 12 15.10 -1.03 1.53
N ALA A 13 15.58 0.04 0.90
CA ALA A 13 14.73 1.02 0.22
C ALA A 13 14.06 0.43 -1.02
N VAL A 14 14.82 -0.23 -1.90
CA VAL A 14 14.29 -0.86 -3.13
C VAL A 14 13.28 -1.95 -2.79
N SER A 15 13.57 -2.79 -1.79
CA SER A 15 12.64 -3.84 -1.34
C SER A 15 11.34 -3.24 -0.81
N SER A 16 11.43 -2.21 0.04
CA SER A 16 10.25 -1.54 0.61
C SER A 16 9.43 -0.81 -0.46
N GLN A 17 10.07 -0.19 -1.45
CA GLN A 17 9.38 0.45 -2.58
C GLN A 17 8.74 -0.59 -3.52
N SER A 18 9.35 -1.75 -3.73
CA SER A 18 8.74 -2.85 -4.48
C SER A 18 7.43 -3.31 -3.82
N GLN A 19 7.39 -3.39 -2.49
CA GLN A 19 6.13 -3.69 -1.77
C GLN A 19 5.08 -2.59 -1.98
N ARG A 20 5.47 -1.31 -1.96
CA ARG A 20 4.56 -0.20 -2.28
C ARG A 20 4.01 -0.31 -3.70
N LEU A 21 4.84 -0.64 -4.68
CA LEU A 21 4.38 -0.84 -6.07
C LEU A 21 3.35 -1.97 -6.16
N ASN A 22 3.53 -3.07 -5.44
CA ASN A 22 2.55 -4.15 -5.40
C ASN A 22 1.20 -3.69 -4.81
N VAL A 23 1.24 -2.87 -3.76
CA VAL A 23 0.02 -2.30 -3.17
C VAL A 23 -0.66 -1.34 -4.14
N VAL A 24 0.09 -0.47 -4.82
CA VAL A 24 -0.45 0.43 -5.84
C VAL A 24 -1.07 -0.36 -7.00
N ALA A 25 -0.41 -1.41 -7.47
CA ALA A 25 -0.93 -2.29 -8.51
C ALA A 25 -2.23 -2.99 -8.06
N SER A 26 -2.30 -3.46 -6.82
CA SER A 26 -3.51 -4.04 -6.26
C SER A 26 -4.66 -3.02 -6.18
N ASN A 27 -4.37 -1.79 -5.76
CA ASN A 27 -5.38 -0.73 -5.72
C ASN A 27 -5.91 -0.42 -7.13
N LEU A 28 -5.01 -0.31 -8.12
CA LEU A 28 -5.39 -0.06 -9.51
C LEU A 28 -6.24 -1.20 -10.08
N ALA A 29 -5.90 -2.46 -9.78
CA ALA A 29 -6.63 -3.62 -10.28
C ALA A 29 -8.05 -3.73 -9.69
N ASN A 30 -8.31 -3.15 -8.51
CA ASN A 30 -9.60 -3.24 -7.82
C ASN A 30 -10.36 -1.91 -7.78
N VAL A 31 -9.90 -0.88 -8.49
CA VAL A 31 -10.48 0.47 -8.43
C VAL A 31 -11.94 0.52 -8.88
N ASP A 32 -12.30 -0.33 -9.84
CA ASP A 32 -13.65 -0.41 -10.43
C ASP A 32 -14.49 -1.55 -9.81
N THR A 33 -14.00 -2.19 -8.74
CA THR A 33 -14.74 -3.28 -8.09
C THR A 33 -15.82 -2.73 -7.17
N VAL A 34 -17.07 -2.91 -7.58
CA VAL A 34 -18.28 -2.49 -6.85
C VAL A 34 -18.44 -3.25 -5.53
N ALA A 35 -18.30 -4.57 -5.56
CA ALA A 35 -18.39 -5.43 -4.38
C ALA A 35 -17.38 -6.57 -4.50
N GLY A 36 -16.58 -6.78 -3.45
CA GLY A 36 -15.75 -7.97 -3.30
C GLY A 36 -16.59 -9.21 -2.99
N PRO A 37 -15.96 -10.39 -2.84
CA PRO A 37 -16.63 -11.64 -2.47
C PRO A 37 -17.46 -11.53 -1.17
N ASP A 38 -17.05 -10.63 -0.28
CA ASP A 38 -17.69 -10.36 1.01
C ASP A 38 -18.84 -9.33 0.92
N GLY A 39 -19.19 -8.89 -0.30
CA GLY A 39 -20.23 -7.88 -0.54
C GLY A 39 -19.85 -6.44 -0.17
N LYS A 40 -18.59 -6.19 0.20
CA LYS A 40 -18.09 -4.85 0.59
C LYS A 40 -17.30 -4.22 -0.56
N ALA A 41 -17.41 -2.90 -0.69
CA ALA A 41 -16.59 -2.13 -1.63
C ALA A 41 -15.10 -2.27 -1.31
N TYR A 42 -14.28 -2.27 -2.36
CA TYR A 42 -12.83 -2.33 -2.18
C TYR A 42 -12.31 -1.06 -1.48
N LYS A 43 -11.51 -1.25 -0.43
CA LYS A 43 -10.81 -0.15 0.26
C LYS A 43 -9.37 -0.09 -0.20
N ALA A 44 -8.95 1.07 -0.70
CA ALA A 44 -7.58 1.30 -1.09
C ALA A 44 -6.62 1.08 0.08
N ARG A 45 -5.50 0.41 -0.19
CA ARG A 45 -4.47 0.09 0.80
C ARG A 45 -3.28 1.04 0.67
N GLU A 46 -2.64 1.36 1.78
CA GLU A 46 -1.44 2.19 1.84
C GLU A 46 -0.35 1.50 2.67
N VAL A 47 0.90 1.69 2.27
CA VAL A 47 2.07 1.14 2.95
C VAL A 47 2.63 2.14 3.94
N THR A 48 2.77 1.75 5.20
CA THR A 48 3.48 2.53 6.21
C THR A 48 4.95 2.11 6.27
N PHE A 49 5.85 3.07 6.10
CA PHE A 49 7.28 2.85 6.25
C PHE A 49 7.73 3.13 7.68
N GLN A 50 8.74 2.38 8.13
CA GLN A 50 9.38 2.58 9.41
C GLN A 50 10.89 2.52 9.25
N THR A 51 11.58 3.43 9.94
CA THR A 51 13.04 3.44 10.03
C THR A 51 13.52 2.29 10.91
N VAL A 52 14.56 1.59 10.47
CA VAL A 52 15.22 0.54 11.24
C VAL A 52 16.66 0.97 11.49
N LEU A 53 17.05 1.09 12.76
CA LEU A 53 18.45 1.24 13.11
C LEU A 53 19.18 -0.07 12.80
N MET A 54 20.18 0.03 11.94
CA MET A 54 21.10 -1.05 11.63
C MET A 54 22.29 -0.94 12.57
N ASN A 55 22.40 -1.89 13.50
CA ASN A 55 23.54 -1.93 14.42
C ASN A 55 24.76 -2.42 13.64
N THR A 56 25.80 -1.59 13.50
CA THR A 56 27.01 -1.95 12.76
C THR A 56 28.20 -2.14 13.71
N PRO A 57 29.12 -3.09 13.41
CA PRO A 57 30.29 -3.36 14.25
C PRO A 57 31.21 -2.14 14.49
N ASP A 58 31.16 -1.15 13.59
CA ASP A 58 32.05 0.03 13.63
C ASP A 58 31.48 1.23 14.42
N GLY A 59 30.36 1.06 15.13
CA GLY A 59 29.78 2.10 15.99
C GLY A 59 29.11 3.29 15.27
N ALA A 60 29.17 3.36 13.94
CA ALA A 60 28.44 4.35 13.15
C ALA A 60 26.98 3.91 12.93
N PRO A 61 25.98 4.72 13.35
CA PRO A 61 24.56 4.37 13.17
C PRO A 61 24.17 4.48 11.69
N GLY A 62 23.77 3.36 11.08
CA GLY A 62 23.10 3.32 9.78
C GLY A 62 21.59 3.21 9.99
N ALA A 63 20.80 3.85 9.12
CA ALA A 63 19.34 3.77 9.16
C ALA A 63 18.82 3.25 7.82
N GLY A 64 18.16 2.08 7.86
CA GLY A 64 17.43 1.55 6.72
C GLY A 64 15.93 1.80 6.84
N VAL A 65 15.17 1.32 5.87
CA VAL A 65 13.71 1.40 5.86
C VAL A 65 13.10 0.01 5.70
N LYS A 66 12.00 -0.22 6.40
CA LYS A 66 11.13 -1.38 6.19
C LYS A 66 9.68 -0.95 6.10
N VAL A 67 8.84 -1.82 5.59
CA VAL A 67 7.39 -1.69 5.72
C VAL A 67 6.97 -2.18 7.11
N SER A 68 6.31 -1.32 7.88
CA SER A 68 5.75 -1.68 9.20
C SER A 68 4.36 -2.28 9.10
N GLY A 69 3.61 -1.96 8.06
CA GLY A 69 2.27 -2.48 7.84
C GLY A 69 1.62 -1.92 6.58
N VAL A 70 0.47 -2.50 6.25
CA VAL A 70 -0.42 -2.02 5.19
C VAL A 70 -1.75 -1.65 5.85
N THR A 71 -2.17 -0.40 5.69
CA THR A 71 -3.40 0.13 6.28
C THR A 71 -4.44 0.37 5.20
N GLU A 72 -5.71 0.11 5.51
CA GLU A 72 -6.82 0.42 4.61
C GLU A 72 -7.32 1.84 4.81
N ASN A 73 -7.65 2.49 3.70
CA ASN A 73 -8.27 3.81 3.69
C ASN A 73 -9.65 3.74 4.37
N GLN A 74 -9.87 4.65 5.31
CA GLN A 74 -11.12 4.77 6.07
C GLN A 74 -12.10 5.78 5.45
N ALA A 75 -11.75 6.42 4.33
CA ALA A 75 -12.65 7.29 3.61
C ALA A 75 -13.93 6.53 3.17
N PRO A 76 -15.10 7.18 3.20
CA PRO A 76 -16.31 6.60 2.64
C PRO A 76 -16.08 6.26 1.16
N GLY A 77 -16.64 5.13 0.71
CA GLY A 77 -16.56 4.69 -0.67
C GLY A 77 -17.13 5.76 -1.61
N ARG A 78 -16.56 5.84 -2.83
CA ARG A 78 -17.07 6.76 -3.85
C ARG A 78 -18.39 6.23 -4.36
N LYS A 79 -19.46 7.03 -4.25
CA LYS A 79 -20.72 6.76 -4.94
C LYS A 79 -20.63 7.19 -6.39
N VAL A 80 -21.02 6.32 -7.31
CA VAL A 80 -21.06 6.60 -8.74
C VAL A 80 -22.49 6.41 -9.24
N HIS A 81 -23.04 7.42 -9.89
CA HIS A 81 -24.37 7.31 -10.49
C HIS A 81 -24.28 6.54 -11.80
N ASP A 82 -24.74 5.29 -11.78
CA ASP A 82 -24.80 4.36 -12.91
C ASP A 82 -26.12 3.56 -12.88
N PRO A 83 -27.23 4.14 -13.36
CA PRO A 83 -28.55 3.52 -13.31
C PRO A 83 -28.70 2.24 -14.14
N ALA A 84 -27.76 2.01 -15.08
CA ALA A 84 -27.74 0.79 -15.88
C ALA A 84 -27.01 -0.37 -15.18
N ASN A 85 -26.38 -0.11 -14.03
CA ASN A 85 -25.66 -1.12 -13.27
C ASN A 85 -26.63 -2.06 -12.53
N PRO A 86 -26.49 -3.39 -12.66
CA PRO A 86 -27.29 -4.35 -11.91
C PRO A 86 -27.17 -4.22 -10.38
N SER A 87 -26.10 -3.59 -9.89
CA SER A 87 -25.84 -3.38 -8.47
C SER A 87 -26.26 -1.99 -7.96
N ALA A 88 -26.88 -1.16 -8.80
CA ALA A 88 -27.33 0.16 -8.40
C ALA A 88 -28.53 0.12 -7.44
N ASP A 89 -28.58 1.08 -6.53
CA ASP A 89 -29.73 1.32 -5.66
C ASP A 89 -30.93 1.91 -6.41
N SER A 90 -32.04 2.15 -5.70
CA SER A 90 -33.27 2.70 -6.29
C SER A 90 -33.10 4.08 -6.94
N ASP A 91 -32.07 4.82 -6.54
CA ASP A 91 -31.74 6.15 -7.03
C ASP A 91 -30.69 6.11 -8.15
N GLY A 92 -30.24 4.92 -8.57
CA GLY A 92 -29.28 4.70 -9.64
C GLY A 92 -27.81 4.85 -9.20
N TYR A 93 -27.51 4.80 -7.90
CA TYR A 93 -26.15 4.90 -7.38
C TYR A 93 -25.56 3.53 -7.05
N VAL A 94 -24.25 3.41 -7.31
CA VAL A 94 -23.38 2.29 -6.96
C VAL A 94 -22.34 2.76 -5.95
#